data_AF-A0AAW4PN66-F1
#
_entry.id   AF-A0AAW4PN66-F1
#
_cell.length_a   1.000
_cell.length_b   1.000
_cell.length_c   1.000
_cell.angle_alpha   90.00
_cell.angle_beta   90.00
_cell.angle_gamma   90.00
#
_symmetry.space_group_name_H-M   'P 1'
#
loop_
_entity.id
_entity.type
_entity.pdbx_description
1 polymer ?
#
loop_
_entity_poly.entity_id
_entity_poly.type
_entity_poly.pdbx_seq_one_letter_code
_entity_poly.pdbx_strand_id
1 'polypeptide(L)'
;MPGTTEMMVILLIAVLLFGANKIPKLARSTGEAMGEFQKGRTEVEQELEEMKEGGSDTATEETADTTTETSTTEETSSESSKSSN
;
A
#
# COMPACT_ATOMS: atom_id res chain seq x y z
N MET A 1 -2.27 12.01 -19.92
CA MET A 1 -1.62 11.30 -18.81
C MET A 1 -0.31 10.73 -19.35
N PRO A 2 0.82 10.84 -18.63
CA PRO A 2 2.05 10.13 -19.03
C PRO A 2 1.74 8.63 -19.13
N GLY A 3 2.30 7.97 -20.14
CA GLY A 3 2.17 6.53 -20.30
C GLY A 3 2.96 5.75 -19.26
N THR A 4 2.79 4.43 -19.29
CA THR A 4 3.53 3.50 -18.42
C THR A 4 5.03 3.64 -18.59
N THR A 5 5.51 3.82 -19.84
CA THR A 5 6.93 4.01 -20.15
C THR A 5 7.49 5.29 -19.53
N GLU A 6 6.81 6.44 -19.68
CA GLU A 6 7.28 7.69 -19.08
C GLU A 6 7.32 7.61 -17.55
N MET A 7 6.33 6.96 -16.93
CA MET A 7 6.34 6.72 -15.48
C MET A 7 7.52 5.86 -15.02
N MET A 8 7.88 4.82 -15.76
CA MET A 8 9.05 3.98 -15.44
C MET A 8 10.37 4.76 -15.55
N VAL A 9 10.51 5.63 -16.54
CA VAL A 9 11.69 6.50 -16.67
C VAL A 9 11.81 7.46 -15.49
N ILE A 10 10.69 8.09 -15.08
CA ILE A 10 10.66 8.98 -13.91
C ILE A 10 11.03 8.20 -12.63
N LEU A 11 10.48 7.00 -12.46
CA LEU A 11 10.80 6.13 -11.32
C LEU A 11 12.29 5.77 -11.30
N LEU A 12 12.87 5.42 -12.45
CA LEU A 12 14.29 5.11 -12.58
C LEU A 12 15.15 6.31 -12.16
N ILE A 13 14.83 7.51 -12.64
CA ILE A 13 15.54 8.75 -12.26
C ILE A 13 15.41 8.99 -10.75
N ALA A 14 14.22 8.82 -10.17
CA ALA A 14 14.00 8.97 -8.73
C ALA A 14 14.83 7.95 -7.93
N VAL A 15 14.91 6.69 -8.37
CA VAL A 15 15.74 5.65 -7.76
C VAL A 15 17.23 5.98 -7.86
N LEU A 16 17.70 6.59 -8.95
CA LEU A 16 19.10 7.03 -9.07
C LEU A 16 19.42 8.19 -8.11
N LEU A 17 18.48 9.12 -7.91
CA LEU A 17 18.67 10.27 -7.01
C LEU A 17 18.59 9.89 -5.53
N PHE A 18 17.60 9.08 -5.17
CA PHE A 18 17.33 8.73 -3.76
C PHE A 18 17.93 7.39 -3.33
N GLY A 19 18.25 6.51 -4.29
CA GLY A 19 18.71 5.14 -4.07
C GLY A 19 17.56 4.14 -3.96
N ALA A 20 17.77 2.91 -4.47
CA ALA A 20 16.78 1.84 -4.47
C ALA A 20 16.28 1.44 -3.06
N ASN A 21 17.10 1.64 -2.03
CA ASN A 21 16.75 1.31 -0.65
C ASN A 21 15.91 2.39 0.06
N LYS A 22 15.85 3.61 -0.48
CA LYS A 22 15.24 4.75 0.24
C LYS A 22 13.73 4.71 0.18
N ILE A 23 13.16 4.44 -0.99
CA ILE A 23 11.69 4.36 -1.18
C ILE A 23 11.07 3.23 -0.35
N PRO A 24 11.59 1.98 -0.36
CA PRO A 24 11.06 0.90 0.48
C PRO A 24 11.17 1.19 1.97
N LYS A 25 12.29 1.79 2.39
CA LYS A 25 12.52 2.16 3.79
C LYS A 25 11.52 3.22 4.27
N LEU A 26 11.26 4.24 3.43
CA LEU A 26 10.25 5.26 3.71
C LEU A 26 8.84 4.67 3.76
N ALA A 27 8.48 3.83 2.78
CA ALA A 27 7.18 3.17 2.75
C ALA A 27 6.96 2.33 4.01
N ARG A 28 7.98 1.58 4.45
CA ARG A 28 7.91 0.77 5.67
C ARG A 28 7.75 1.64 6.92
N SER A 29 8.57 2.66 7.12
CA SER A 29 8.45 3.53 8.31
C SER A 29 7.14 4.31 8.35
N THR A 30 6.67 4.78 7.19
CA THR A 30 5.39 5.48 7.08
C THR A 30 4.22 4.52 7.30
N GLY A 31 4.31 3.30 6.79
CA GLY A 31 3.28 2.26 6.99
C GLY A 31 3.19 1.81 8.44
N GLU A 32 4.33 1.60 9.10
CA GLU A 32 4.40 1.30 10.55
C GLU A 32 3.75 2.44 11.36
N ALA A 33 4.14 3.70 11.09
CA ALA A 33 3.56 4.86 11.77
C ALA A 33 2.05 5.00 11.51
N MET A 34 1.59 4.78 10.28
CA MET A 34 0.18 4.87 9.93
C MET A 34 -0.64 3.72 10.56
N GLY A 35 -0.07 2.52 10.67
CA GLY A 35 -0.69 1.39 11.34
C GLY A 35 -0.85 1.60 12.84
N GLU A 36 0.22 2.05 13.52
CA GLU A 36 0.15 2.40 14.96
C GLU A 36 -0.83 3.54 15.22
N PHE A 37 -0.85 4.55 14.33
CA PHE A 37 -1.78 5.66 14.43
C PHE A 37 -3.24 5.23 14.25
N GLN A 38 -3.53 4.34 13.30
CA GLN A 38 -4.87 3.83 13.08
C GLN A 38 -5.34 2.99 14.27
N LYS A 39 -4.47 2.14 14.82
CA LYS A 39 -4.74 1.35 16.02
C LYS A 39 -5.03 2.24 17.23
N GLY A 40 -4.20 3.23 17.50
CA GLY A 40 -4.42 4.17 18.60
C GLY A 40 -5.69 4.99 18.43
N ARG A 41 -6.08 5.33 17.20
CA ARG A 41 -7.37 5.98 16.94
C ARG A 41 -8.55 5.08 17.28
N THR A 42 -8.52 3.82 16.87
CA THR A 42 -9.59 2.86 17.17
C THR A 42 -9.70 2.59 18.66
N GLU A 43 -8.57 2.47 19.38
CA GLU A 43 -8.57 2.31 20.85
C GLU A 43 -9.18 3.54 21.54
N VAL A 44 -8.86 4.76 21.09
CA VAL A 44 -9.45 5.99 21.64
C VAL A 44 -10.93 6.10 21.30
N GLU A 45 -11.34 5.75 20.09
CA GLU A 45 -12.77 5.70 19.72
C GLU A 45 -13.53 4.70 20.59
N GLN A 46 -12.98 3.51 20.81
CA GLN A 46 -13.55 2.49 21.69
C GLN A 46 -13.62 2.97 23.15
N GLU A 47 -12.56 3.58 23.68
CA GLU A 47 -12.56 4.12 25.04
C GLU A 47 -13.58 5.26 25.19
N LEU A 48 -13.71 6.13 24.18
CA LEU A 48 -14.71 7.18 24.17
C LEU A 48 -16.14 6.63 24.03
N GLU A 49 -16.32 5.56 23.25
CA GLU A 49 -17.59 4.82 23.14
C GLU A 49 -17.92 4.19 24.49
N GLU A 50 -17.00 3.49 25.15
CA GLU A 50 -17.18 2.88 26.47
C GLU A 50 -17.48 3.91 27.57
N MET A 51 -16.82 5.08 27.55
CA MET A 51 -17.12 6.19 28.46
C MET A 51 -18.51 6.80 28.21
N LYS A 52 -19.02 6.70 26.98
CA LYS A 52 -20.30 7.25 26.56
C LYS A 52 -21.44 6.20 26.66
N GLU A 53 -21.09 4.92 26.57
CA GLU A 53 -21.93 3.72 26.65
C GLU A 53 -21.73 2.97 27.98
N GLY A 54 -21.84 3.70 29.10
CA GLY A 54 -22.47 3.13 30.30
C GLY A 54 -23.95 2.71 30.08
N GLY A 55 -24.33 2.34 28.85
CA GLY A 55 -25.67 2.08 28.37
C GLY A 55 -25.67 1.50 26.94
N SER A 56 -25.58 0.16 26.89
CA SER A 56 -26.00 -0.76 25.81
C SER A 56 -25.27 -0.75 24.46
N ASP A 57 -24.61 -1.90 24.22
CA ASP A 57 -24.46 -2.64 22.95
C ASP A 57 -23.94 -1.91 21.71
N THR A 58 -22.80 -2.36 21.16
CA THR A 58 -22.76 -2.98 19.81
C THR A 58 -21.37 -3.55 19.45
N ALA A 59 -21.42 -4.77 18.88
CA ALA A 59 -20.32 -5.45 18.21
C ALA A 59 -19.82 -4.68 16.97
N THR A 60 -18.52 -4.75 16.66
CA THR A 60 -18.06 -4.47 15.29
C THR A 60 -16.99 -5.47 14.88
N GLU A 61 -17.31 -6.09 13.74
CA GLU A 61 -16.57 -7.11 13.02
C GLU A 61 -15.21 -6.59 12.53
N GLU A 62 -14.16 -7.40 12.72
CA GLU A 62 -12.88 -7.19 12.06
C GLU A 62 -12.87 -7.99 10.75
N THR A 63 -13.24 -7.32 9.65
CA THR A 63 -12.94 -7.80 8.29
C THR A 63 -11.48 -7.47 7.98
N ALA A 64 -10.58 -8.37 8.39
CA ALA A 64 -9.22 -8.43 7.88
C ALA A 64 -9.18 -9.30 6.62
N ASP A 65 -9.67 -8.76 5.49
CA ASP A 65 -9.35 -9.27 4.16
C ASP A 65 -8.98 -8.12 3.24
N THR A 66 -7.70 -8.01 2.90
CA THR A 66 -7.25 -7.91 1.51
C THR A 66 -5.74 -8.17 1.50
N THR A 67 -5.44 -9.43 1.21
CA THR A 67 -4.23 -9.89 0.53
C THR A 67 -3.80 -8.90 -0.56
N THR A 68 -2.56 -8.40 -0.50
CA THR A 68 -1.86 -7.92 -1.70
C THR A 68 -0.64 -8.79 -1.90
N GLU A 69 -0.87 -9.94 -2.54
CA GLU A 69 0.16 -10.56 -3.37
C GLU A 69 0.57 -9.55 -4.43
N THR A 70 1.81 -9.10 -4.40
CA THR A 70 2.55 -8.73 -5.61
C THR A 70 4.03 -9.00 -5.32
N SER A 71 4.40 -10.27 -5.42
CA SER A 71 5.77 -10.64 -5.76
C SER A 71 6.02 -10.26 -7.22
N THR A 72 6.87 -9.27 -7.41
CA THR A 72 7.66 -9.07 -8.65
C THR A 72 8.44 -10.34 -8.97
N THR A 73 8.56 -10.73 -10.25
CA THR A 73 9.82 -11.14 -10.94
C THR A 73 9.56 -11.52 -12.41
N GLU A 74 10.05 -10.66 -13.32
CA GLU A 74 10.81 -10.94 -14.58
C GLU A 74 10.11 -11.68 -15.74
N GLU A 75 9.85 -11.01 -16.88
CA GLU A 75 10.75 -10.69 -18.03
C GLU A 75 10.83 -11.80 -19.11
N THR A 76 10.51 -11.37 -20.33
CA THR A 76 11.00 -11.86 -21.64
C THR A 76 10.37 -13.12 -22.28
N SER A 77 9.56 -12.89 -23.32
CA SER A 77 9.88 -13.39 -24.67
C SER A 77 9.20 -12.61 -25.79
N SER A 78 10.08 -12.06 -26.64
CA SER A 78 9.99 -11.89 -28.09
C SER A 78 8.92 -10.99 -28.71
N GLU A 79 9.40 -9.85 -29.21
CA GLU A 79 9.02 -9.27 -30.49
C GLU A 79 8.92 -10.30 -31.63
N SER A 80 8.08 -9.96 -32.60
CA SER A 80 8.16 -10.34 -34.03
C SER A 80 7.52 -11.66 -34.49
N SER A 81 6.30 -11.55 -35.02
CA SER A 81 5.91 -12.03 -36.37
C SER A 81 4.41 -11.76 -36.59
N LYS A 82 4.02 -10.76 -37.40
CA LYS A 82 3.72 -10.86 -38.83
C LYS A 82 2.37 -11.55 -39.15
N SER A 83 1.49 -10.77 -39.77
CA SER A 83 0.50 -11.18 -40.78
C SER A 83 -0.87 -11.73 -40.33
N SER A 84 -1.88 -11.21 -41.03
CA SER A 84 -3.20 -11.82 -41.31
C SER A 84 -4.19 -11.84 -40.13
N ASN A 85 -5.45 -11.43 -40.25
CA ASN A 85 -6.31 -11.21 -41.42
C ASN A 85 -7.44 -10.24 -41.03
#